data_AF-A0AAD9KSH2-F1
#
_entry.id   AF-A0AAD9KSH2-F1
#
_cell.length_a   1.000
_cell.length_b   1.000
_cell.length_c   1.000
_cell.angle_alpha   90.00
_cell.angle_beta   90.00
_cell.angle_gamma   90.00
#
_symmetry.space_group_name_H-M   'P 1'
#
loop_
_entity.id
_entity.type
_entity.pdbx_description
1 polymer ?
#
loop_
_entity_poly.entity_id
_entity_poly.type
_entity_poly.pdbx_seq_one_letter_code
_entity_poly.pdbx_strand_id
1 'polypeptide(L)'
;MEGVDMNCLTETERDAILSVIRRNDQLQQAEQQRISKLQSEVKFIRLKGVIKPGQDAAKSCARCRTPFGWIFNKGTICPQCQHRICDTCRVSLEQPGKWVCVLCHKQMQLQAMTGDWFYSKFRKSKRHKRTNKVITGSEIVRTSIHRPNRPNRLSGCNTGECVADRRV
;
A
#
# COMPACT_ATOMS: atom_id res chain seq x y z
N MET A 1 -8.58 -21.16 12.97
CA MET A 1 -8.47 -19.74 13.33
C MET A 1 -9.78 -19.33 13.97
N GLU A 2 -9.72 -18.95 15.24
CA GLU A 2 -10.86 -18.42 15.98
C GLU A 2 -11.28 -17.11 15.35
N GLY A 3 -12.53 -17.05 14.87
CA GLY A 3 -13.15 -15.78 14.50
C GLY A 3 -13.40 -14.98 15.77
N VAL A 4 -13.34 -13.67 15.67
CA VAL A 4 -13.83 -12.76 16.72
C VAL A 4 -15.31 -13.10 16.96
N ASP A 5 -15.70 -13.30 18.22
CA ASP A 5 -17.10 -13.55 18.56
C ASP A 5 -17.90 -12.25 18.42
N MET A 6 -18.89 -12.26 17.52
CA MET A 6 -19.76 -11.12 17.20
C MET A 6 -21.18 -11.34 17.72
N ASN A 7 -21.40 -12.38 18.54
CA ASN A 7 -22.71 -12.72 19.10
C ASN A 7 -23.17 -11.74 20.18
N CYS A 8 -22.26 -10.97 20.79
CA CYS A 8 -22.59 -9.92 21.76
C CYS A 8 -23.08 -8.60 21.12
N LEU A 9 -23.01 -8.49 19.79
CA LEU A 9 -23.45 -7.29 19.08
C LEU A 9 -24.93 -7.35 18.75
N THR A 10 -25.62 -6.25 19.03
CA THR A 10 -26.98 -5.98 18.55
C THR A 10 -26.99 -5.80 17.02
N GLU A 11 -28.18 -5.90 16.42
CA GLU A 11 -28.35 -5.71 14.97
C GLU A 11 -27.90 -4.32 14.51
N THR A 12 -28.22 -3.28 15.29
CA THR A 12 -27.81 -1.90 15.01
C THR A 12 -26.29 -1.70 15.05
N GLU A 13 -25.60 -2.33 16.01
CA GLU A 13 -24.14 -2.30 16.10
C GLU A 13 -23.48 -3.03 14.92
N ARG A 14 -24.05 -4.17 14.51
CA ARG A 14 -23.58 -4.91 13.32
C ARG A 14 -23.73 -4.07 12.06
N ASP A 15 -24.88 -3.41 11.88
CA ASP A 15 -25.12 -2.54 10.74
C ASP A 15 -24.17 -1.34 10.72
N ALA A 16 -23.89 -0.74 11.88
CA ALA A 16 -22.91 0.34 12.01
C ALA A 16 -21.51 -0.12 11.58
N ILE A 17 -21.08 -1.31 12.02
CA ILE A 17 -19.79 -1.91 11.65
C ILE A 17 -19.73 -2.20 10.15
N LEU A 18 -20.78 -2.79 9.58
CA LEU A 18 -20.87 -3.09 8.15
C LEU A 18 -20.83 -1.81 7.29
N SER A 19 -21.47 -0.73 7.75
CA SER A 19 -21.42 0.58 7.10
C SER A 19 -19.99 1.15 7.05
N VAL A 20 -19.23 1.03 8.14
CA VAL A 20 -17.81 1.43 8.19
C VAL A 20 -16.98 0.60 7.21
N ILE A 21 -17.17 -0.72 7.21
CA ILE A 21 -16.44 -1.63 6.30
C ILE A 21 -16.72 -1.26 4.85
N ARG A 22 -17.98 -1.04 4.48
CA ARG A 22 -18.37 -0.68 3.11
C ARG A 22 -17.72 0.61 2.64
N ARG A 23 -17.71 1.65 3.48
CA ARG A 23 -17.04 2.93 3.17
C ARG A 23 -15.53 2.76 3.06
N ASN A 24 -14.92 1.98 3.96
CA ASN A 24 -13.51 1.65 3.86
C ASN A 24 -13.18 0.91 2.56
N ASP A 25 -14.03 -0.02 2.13
CA ASP A 25 -13.82 -0.78 0.89
C ASP A 25 -13.90 0.13 -0.35
N GLN A 26 -14.82 1.09 -0.36
CA GLN A 26 -14.89 2.11 -1.41
C GLN A 26 -13.60 2.95 -1.47
N LEU A 27 -13.08 3.38 -0.31
CA LEU A 27 -11.81 4.09 -0.21
C LEU A 27 -10.63 3.23 -0.68
N GLN A 28 -10.58 1.96 -0.28
CA GLN A 28 -9.53 1.02 -0.69
C GLN A 28 -9.57 0.75 -2.19
N GLN A 29 -10.75 0.63 -2.80
CA GLN A 29 -10.88 0.46 -4.24
C GLN A 29 -10.37 1.69 -5.00
N ALA A 30 -10.74 2.90 -4.56
CA ALA A 30 -10.26 4.13 -5.16
C ALA A 30 -8.73 4.26 -5.04
N GLU A 31 -8.16 3.95 -3.87
CA GLU A 31 -6.71 3.98 -3.67
C GLU A 31 -5.99 2.92 -4.52
N GLN A 32 -6.55 1.72 -4.62
CA GLN A 32 -5.99 0.65 -5.46
C GLN A 32 -5.95 1.05 -6.94
N GLN A 33 -6.96 1.77 -7.43
CA GLN A 33 -6.96 2.32 -8.79
C GLN A 33 -5.84 3.35 -8.97
N ARG A 34 -5.64 4.25 -7.99
CA ARG A 34 -4.55 5.24 -8.03
C ARG A 34 -3.17 4.57 -8.02
N ILE A 35 -2.96 3.58 -7.16
CA ILE A 35 -1.73 2.79 -7.09
C ILE A 35 -1.49 2.05 -8.42
N SER A 36 -2.51 1.41 -8.98
CA SER A 36 -2.41 0.68 -10.26
C SER A 36 -2.02 1.59 -11.43
N LYS A 37 -2.60 2.79 -11.49
CA LYS A 37 -2.22 3.82 -12.47
C LYS A 37 -0.75 4.20 -12.32
N LEU A 38 -0.30 4.49 -11.10
CA LEU A 38 1.09 4.87 -10.83
C LEU A 38 2.07 3.73 -11.15
N GLN A 39 1.72 2.48 -10.85
CA GLN A 39 2.51 1.30 -11.25
C GLN A 39 2.64 1.18 -12.77
N SER A 40 1.56 1.47 -13.50
CA SER A 40 1.56 1.46 -14.96
C SER A 40 2.45 2.55 -15.54
N GLU A 41 2.44 3.76 -14.96
CA GLU A 41 3.37 4.85 -15.33
C GLU A 41 4.83 4.45 -15.09
N VAL A 42 5.14 3.84 -13.93
CA VAL A 42 6.49 3.34 -13.63
C VAL A 42 6.94 2.30 -14.66
N LYS A 43 6.08 1.33 -15.00
CA LYS A 43 6.36 0.32 -16.04
C LYS A 43 6.59 0.97 -17.39
N PHE A 44 5.75 1.93 -17.78
CA PHE A 44 5.88 2.64 -19.05
C PHE A 44 7.23 3.37 -19.16
N ILE A 45 7.66 4.09 -18.12
CA ILE A 45 8.96 4.78 -18.10
C ILE A 45 10.12 3.77 -18.23
N ARG A 46 10.01 2.59 -17.60
CA ARG A 46 11.03 1.53 -17.73
C ARG A 46 11.11 1.00 -19.16
N LEU A 47 9.97 0.69 -19.78
CA LEU A 47 9.89 0.19 -21.15
C LEU A 47 10.41 1.23 -22.16
N LYS A 48 10.02 2.50 -22.02
CA LYS A 48 10.54 3.59 -22.86
C LYS A 48 12.05 3.77 -22.71
N GLY A 49 12.55 3.51 -21.50
CA GLY A 49 13.97 3.51 -21.17
C GLY A 49 14.72 2.25 -21.57
N VAL A 50 14.22 1.34 -22.42
CA VAL A 50 15.00 0.19 -22.92
C VAL A 50 15.95 0.65 -24.06
N ILE A 51 17.17 0.08 -24.11
CA ILE A 51 18.14 0.35 -25.19
C ILE A 51 17.73 -0.46 -26.42
N LYS A 52 17.61 0.18 -27.58
CA LYS A 52 17.38 -0.50 -28.86
C LYS A 52 18.71 -0.84 -29.55
N PRO A 53 18.76 -1.86 -30.43
CA PRO A 53 19.95 -2.15 -31.23
C PRO A 53 20.45 -0.90 -31.97
N GLY A 54 21.75 -0.66 -31.93
CA GLY A 54 22.39 0.52 -32.53
C GLY A 54 22.30 1.82 -31.70
N GLN A 55 21.66 1.83 -30.53
CA GLN A 55 21.65 2.98 -29.63
C GLN A 55 22.76 2.90 -28.57
N ASP A 56 23.46 4.01 -28.38
CA ASP A 56 24.44 4.17 -27.32
C ASP A 56 23.78 4.71 -26.04
N ALA A 57 23.86 3.95 -24.96
CA ALA A 57 23.34 4.32 -23.65
C ALA A 57 24.06 5.52 -23.04
N ALA A 58 25.32 5.76 -23.40
CA ALA A 58 26.10 6.90 -22.90
C ALA A 58 25.68 8.22 -23.58
N LYS A 59 25.15 8.14 -24.81
CA LYS A 59 24.77 9.31 -25.64
C LYS A 59 23.29 9.64 -25.60
N SER A 60 22.48 8.92 -24.83
CA SER A 60 21.04 9.12 -24.77
C SER A 60 20.49 9.10 -23.34
N CYS A 61 19.39 9.82 -23.12
CA CYS A 61 18.70 9.80 -21.83
C CYS A 61 18.19 8.41 -21.48
N ALA A 62 18.47 7.93 -20.26
CA ALA A 62 18.02 6.62 -19.79
C ALA A 62 16.49 6.47 -19.59
N ARG A 63 15.71 7.54 -19.78
CA ARG A 63 14.24 7.55 -19.57
C ARG A 63 13.47 7.75 -20.86
N CYS A 64 13.81 8.77 -21.64
CA CYS A 64 13.11 9.08 -22.88
C CYS A 64 13.87 8.66 -24.15
N ARG A 65 15.13 8.24 -24.03
CA ARG A 65 16.03 7.90 -25.15
C ARG A 65 16.34 9.03 -26.13
N THR A 66 15.95 10.26 -25.81
CA THR A 66 16.41 11.45 -26.54
C THR A 66 17.94 11.55 -26.47
N PRO A 67 18.63 11.73 -27.60
CA PRO A 67 20.08 11.90 -27.62
C PRO A 67 20.48 13.19 -26.89
N PHE A 68 21.64 13.18 -26.25
CA PHE A 68 22.19 14.39 -25.66
C PHE A 68 22.75 15.31 -26.74
N GLY A 69 22.57 16.62 -26.55
CA GLY A 69 23.16 17.61 -27.43
C GLY A 69 24.63 17.85 -27.10
N TRP A 70 25.35 18.43 -28.06
CA TRP A 70 26.75 18.82 -27.89
C TRP A 70 26.89 20.08 -27.00
N ILE A 71 25.99 21.04 -27.18
CA ILE A 71 26.01 22.34 -26.49
C ILE A 71 24.99 22.39 -25.35
N PHE A 72 23.73 22.05 -25.64
CA PHE A 72 22.62 22.04 -24.67
C PHE A 72 22.20 20.61 -24.32
N ASN A 73 21.65 20.40 -23.11
CA ASN A 73 21.15 19.10 -22.66
C ASN A 73 22.21 17.99 -22.76
N LYS A 74 23.38 18.24 -22.15
CA LYS A 74 24.44 17.23 -21.95
C LYS A 74 23.99 16.11 -21.00
N GLY A 75 22.85 16.28 -20.32
CA GLY A 75 22.34 15.37 -19.32
C GLY A 75 23.16 15.34 -18.04
N THR A 76 22.53 14.95 -16.94
CA THR A 76 23.13 14.88 -15.61
C THR A 76 22.86 13.51 -15.00
N ILE A 77 23.76 13.03 -14.14
CA ILE A 77 23.62 11.74 -13.47
C ILE A 77 22.60 11.86 -12.34
N CYS A 78 21.56 11.02 -12.36
CA CYS A 78 20.58 10.93 -11.29
C CYS A 78 21.26 10.46 -9.99
N PRO A 79 21.19 11.21 -8.88
CA PRO A 79 21.87 10.83 -7.64
C PRO A 79 21.34 9.52 -7.03
N GLN A 80 20.09 9.15 -7.33
CA GLN A 80 19.46 7.95 -6.78
C GLN A 80 19.81 6.66 -7.56
N CYS A 81 19.88 6.73 -8.89
CA CYS A 81 20.02 5.52 -9.73
C CYS A 81 21.23 5.54 -10.67
N GLN A 82 22.06 6.58 -10.61
CA GLN A 82 23.34 6.69 -11.33
C GLN A 82 23.22 6.59 -12.88
N HIS A 83 22.04 6.88 -13.43
CA HIS A 83 21.83 6.96 -14.88
C HIS A 83 21.89 8.41 -15.38
N ARG A 84 22.33 8.62 -16.62
CA ARG A 84 22.37 9.94 -17.27
C ARG A 84 20.99 10.33 -17.79
N ILE A 85 20.51 11.50 -17.40
CA ILE A 85 19.12 11.98 -17.58
C ILE A 85 19.12 13.34 -18.27
N CYS A 86 18.26 13.53 -19.26
CA CYS A 86 18.05 14.84 -19.90
C CYS A 86 17.30 15.80 -18.97
N ASP A 87 17.40 17.11 -19.25
CA ASP A 87 16.83 18.14 -18.39
C ASP A 87 15.32 17.98 -18.14
N THR A 88 14.58 17.54 -19.16
CA THR A 88 13.12 17.31 -19.12
C THR A 88 12.70 16.07 -18.33
N CYS A 89 13.62 15.13 -18.08
CA CYS A 89 13.34 13.93 -17.29
C CYS A 89 13.79 14.08 -15.83
N ARG A 90 14.23 15.28 -15.43
CA ARG A 90 14.55 15.63 -14.04
C ARG A 90 13.31 16.14 -13.33
N VAL A 91 13.20 15.81 -12.05
CA VAL A 91 12.15 16.28 -11.15
C VAL A 91 12.81 16.83 -9.91
N SER A 92 12.55 18.10 -9.60
CA SER A 92 13.01 18.74 -8.36
C SER A 92 12.29 18.14 -7.17
N LEU A 93 13.01 17.91 -6.08
CA LEU A 93 12.45 17.52 -4.80
C LEU A 93 12.07 18.77 -3.99
N GLU A 94 11.33 18.58 -2.91
CA GLU A 94 10.96 19.65 -1.97
C GLU A 94 12.21 20.33 -1.36
N GLN A 95 13.31 19.58 -1.23
CA GLN A 95 14.58 20.08 -0.71
C GLN A 95 15.27 20.94 -1.78
N PRO A 96 15.64 22.20 -1.48
CA PRO A 96 16.27 23.10 -2.44
C PRO A 96 17.51 22.49 -3.08
N GLY A 97 17.63 22.62 -4.40
CA GLY A 97 18.77 22.13 -5.18
C GLY A 97 18.85 20.61 -5.35
N LYS A 98 17.92 19.83 -4.76
CA LYS A 98 17.88 18.37 -4.96
C LYS A 98 16.91 17.99 -6.06
N TRP A 99 17.31 17.00 -6.85
CA TRP A 99 16.51 16.47 -7.94
C TRP A 99 16.76 14.97 -8.10
N VAL A 100 15.82 14.29 -8.76
CA VAL A 100 15.96 12.89 -9.18
C VAL A 100 15.36 12.71 -10.57
N CYS A 101 15.63 11.58 -11.22
CA CYS A 101 14.95 11.27 -12.47
C CYS A 101 13.47 10.95 -12.25
N VAL A 102 12.64 11.16 -13.28
CA VAL A 102 11.19 10.90 -13.23
C VAL A 102 10.83 9.48 -12.77
N LEU A 103 11.63 8.46 -13.11
CA LEU A 103 11.41 7.09 -12.64
C LEU A 103 11.58 6.98 -11.12
N CYS A 104 12.69 7.52 -10.60
CA CYS A 104 12.97 7.49 -9.17
C CYS A 104 11.91 8.26 -8.37
N HIS A 105 11.49 9.42 -8.88
CA HIS A 105 10.40 10.19 -8.29
C HIS A 105 9.11 9.37 -8.21
N LYS A 106 8.70 8.74 -9.32
CA LYS A 106 7.48 7.90 -9.37
C LYS A 106 7.60 6.65 -8.48
N GLN A 107 8.79 6.07 -8.36
CA GLN A 107 9.04 4.97 -7.42
C GLN A 107 8.92 5.41 -5.95
N MET A 108 9.41 6.61 -5.60
CA MET A 108 9.23 7.17 -4.25
C MET A 108 7.75 7.42 -3.95
N GLN A 109 6.99 7.97 -4.91
CA GLN A 109 5.54 8.13 -4.78
C GLN A 109 4.85 6.77 -4.60
N LEU A 110 5.25 5.76 -5.37
CA LEU A 110 4.67 4.43 -5.25
C LEU A 110 4.96 3.82 -3.88
N GLN A 111 6.19 3.94 -3.38
CA GLN A 111 6.55 3.50 -2.02
C GLN A 111 5.76 4.23 -0.94
N ALA A 112 5.48 5.52 -1.12
CA ALA A 112 4.66 6.31 -0.23
C ALA A 112 3.21 5.78 -0.18
N MET A 113 2.58 5.60 -1.35
CA MET A 113 1.19 5.15 -1.48
C MET A 113 0.98 3.70 -1.05
N THR A 114 1.92 2.80 -1.34
CA THR A 114 1.83 1.40 -0.88
C THR A 114 2.17 1.22 0.59
N GLY A 115 2.66 2.27 1.27
CA GLY A 115 3.18 2.17 2.63
C GLY A 115 4.52 1.42 2.73
N ASP A 116 5.13 1.02 1.61
CA ASP A 116 6.42 0.33 1.61
C ASP A 116 7.54 1.17 2.25
N TRP A 117 7.44 2.50 2.19
CA TRP A 117 8.37 3.38 2.90
C TRP A 117 8.42 3.09 4.41
N PHE A 118 7.28 2.72 5.01
CA PHE A 118 7.12 2.35 6.41
C PHE A 118 7.48 0.88 6.62
N TYR A 119 6.85 -0.04 5.88
CA TYR A 119 7.01 -1.48 6.10
C TYR A 119 8.39 -2.05 5.71
N SER A 120 9.09 -1.44 4.75
CA SER A 120 10.44 -1.89 4.34
C SER A 120 11.47 -1.82 5.46
N LYS A 121 11.28 -0.92 6.44
CA LYS A 121 12.12 -0.81 7.64
C LYS A 121 11.90 -2.00 8.60
N PHE A 122 10.66 -2.47 8.71
CA PHE A 122 10.28 -3.59 9.59
C PHE A 122 10.50 -4.97 8.94
N ARG A 123 10.50 -5.06 7.60
CA ARG A 123 10.76 -6.30 6.84
C ARG A 123 12.19 -6.86 6.98
N LYS A 124 13.15 -6.06 7.48
CA LYS A 124 14.52 -6.54 7.77
C LYS A 124 14.60 -7.40 9.04
N SER A 125 13.56 -7.40 9.88
CA SER A 125 13.38 -8.36 10.96
C SER A 125 12.97 -9.72 10.36
N LYS A 126 13.83 -10.74 10.48
CA LYS A 126 13.65 -12.09 9.92
C LYS A 126 12.35 -12.82 10.37
N ARG A 127 11.55 -12.23 11.27
CA ARG A 127 10.37 -12.84 11.88
C ARG A 127 9.08 -12.70 11.05
N HIS A 128 9.02 -11.78 10.08
CA HIS A 128 7.80 -11.50 9.31
C HIS A 128 7.64 -12.27 7.98
N LYS A 129 8.53 -13.23 7.68
CA LYS A 129 8.46 -14.02 6.43
C LYS A 129 7.35 -15.08 6.40
N ARG A 130 6.62 -15.35 7.49
CA ARG A 130 5.77 -16.56 7.58
C ARG A 130 4.30 -16.42 7.18
N THR A 131 3.77 -15.25 6.83
CA THR A 131 2.40 -15.18 6.29
C THR A 131 2.30 -14.08 5.25
N ASN A 132 2.32 -14.45 3.96
CA ASN A 132 2.18 -13.52 2.84
C ASN A 132 0.74 -12.98 2.68
N LYS A 133 -0.17 -13.29 3.62
CA LYS A 133 -1.52 -12.77 3.69
C LYS A 133 -1.60 -11.79 4.87
N VAL A 134 -1.54 -10.49 4.56
CA VAL A 134 -1.89 -9.45 5.53
C VAL A 134 -3.41 -9.56 5.74
N ILE A 135 -3.83 -10.12 6.86
CA ILE A 135 -5.24 -10.18 7.24
C ILE A 135 -5.58 -8.80 7.81
N THR A 136 -6.45 -8.05 7.13
CA THR A 136 -6.93 -6.76 7.62
C THR A 136 -8.01 -6.97 8.67
N GLY A 137 -8.18 -6.02 9.59
CA GLY A 137 -9.26 -6.08 10.60
C GLY A 137 -10.64 -6.24 9.96
N SER A 138 -10.88 -5.63 8.80
CA SER A 138 -12.11 -5.79 8.01
C SER A 138 -12.36 -7.23 7.55
N GLU A 139 -11.32 -7.98 7.21
CA GLU A 139 -11.44 -9.37 6.75
C GLU A 139 -11.76 -10.32 7.91
N ILE A 140 -11.19 -10.04 9.09
CA ILE A 140 -11.52 -10.77 10.33
C ILE A 140 -13.00 -10.56 10.65
N VAL A 141 -13.46 -9.31 10.63
CA VAL A 141 -14.84 -8.95 10.93
C VAL A 141 -15.82 -9.58 9.93
N ARG A 142 -15.54 -9.53 8.61
CA ARG A 142 -16.39 -10.21 7.60
C ARG A 142 -16.52 -11.71 7.86
N THR A 143 -15.40 -12.37 8.17
CA THR A 143 -15.39 -13.82 8.43
C THR A 143 -16.17 -14.18 9.69
N SER A 144 -16.24 -13.27 10.65
CA SER A 144 -16.98 -13.44 11.90
C SER A 144 -18.48 -13.14 11.81
N ILE A 145 -18.90 -12.12 11.05
CA ILE A 145 -20.33 -11.74 10.93
C ILE A 145 -21.14 -12.83 10.20
N HIS A 146 -20.54 -13.54 9.25
CA HIS A 146 -21.23 -14.58 8.48
C HIS A 146 -21.24 -15.97 9.14
N ARG A 147 -20.68 -16.15 10.34
CA ARG A 147 -20.80 -17.44 11.03
C ARG A 147 -22.24 -17.58 11.56
N PRO A 148 -23.03 -18.57 11.07
CA PRO A 148 -24.31 -18.86 11.68
C PRO A 148 -24.08 -19.28 13.13
N ASN A 149 -24.98 -18.83 14.00
CA ASN A 149 -25.04 -19.14 15.41
C ASN A 149 -24.85 -20.66 15.61
N ARG A 150 -23.65 -21.10 16.01
CA ARG A 150 -23.52 -22.44 16.57
C ARG A 150 -24.16 -22.36 17.95
N PRO A 151 -25.22 -23.11 18.25
CA PRO A 151 -25.72 -23.17 19.61
C PRO A 151 -24.56 -23.59 20.51
N ASN A 152 -24.27 -22.76 21.51
CA ASN A 152 -23.24 -23.02 22.50
C ASN A 152 -23.47 -24.44 23.05
N ARG A 153 -22.51 -25.36 22.84
CA ARG A 153 -22.40 -26.51 23.73
C ARG A 153 -21.96 -25.95 25.07
N LEU A 154 -22.94 -25.78 25.95
CA LEU A 154 -22.86 -25.74 27.42
C LEU A 154 -21.43 -25.72 27.98
N SER A 155 -20.99 -24.56 28.42
CA SER A 155 -20.04 -24.45 29.52
C SER A 155 -20.79 -23.77 30.66
N GLY A 156 -21.26 -24.58 31.60
CA GLY A 156 -21.96 -24.10 32.78
C GLY A 156 -21.06 -23.19 33.60
N CYS A 157 -21.61 -22.05 34.02
CA CYS A 157 -21.13 -21.33 35.19
C CYS A 157 -22.18 -21.56 36.26
N ASN A 158 -21.89 -22.51 37.15
CA ASN A 158 -22.60 -22.60 38.42
C ASN A 158 -21.92 -21.66 39.42
N THR A 159 -22.80 -21.10 40.25
CA THR A 159 -22.64 -20.45 41.56
C THR A 159 -22.43 -18.93 41.62
N GLY A 160 -23.33 -18.30 42.37
CA GLY A 160 -23.18 -16.96 42.92
C GLY A 160 -24.44 -16.10 42.77
N GLU A 161 -25.35 -16.18 43.74
CA GLU A 161 -26.52 -15.31 43.91
C GLU A 161 -26.20 -13.81 43.77
N CYS A 162 -27.06 -13.09 43.05
CA CYS A 162 -27.20 -11.64 43.21
C CYS A 162 -28.62 -11.34 43.69
N VAL A 163 -28.79 -11.27 45.01
CA VAL A 163 -29.99 -10.72 45.64
C VAL A 163 -29.94 -9.20 45.50
N ALA A 164 -30.92 -8.62 44.79
CA ALA A 164 -31.12 -7.17 44.75
C ALA A 164 -32.23 -6.79 45.73
N ASP A 165 -31.83 -6.10 46.80
CA ASP A 165 -32.68 -5.37 47.74
C ASP A 165 -33.22 -4.09 47.09
N ARG A 166 -34.55 -3.90 47.05
CA ARG A 166 -35.30 -2.78 47.70
C ARG A 166 -36.71 -2.53 47.13
N ARG A 167 -37.67 -2.46 48.07
CA ARG A 167 -38.94 -1.66 48.14
C ARG A 167 -39.95 -1.88 47.01
N VAL A 168 -41.23 -2.11 47.29
CA VAL A 168 -42.16 -1.48 48.27
C VAL A 168 -43.04 -2.54 48.92
#